data_AF-A0A662XQ92-F1
#
_entry.id   AF-A0A662XQ92-F1
#
_cell.length_a   1.000
_cell.length_b   1.000
_cell.length_c   1.000
_cell.angle_alpha   90.00
_cell.angle_beta   90.00
_cell.angle_gamma   90.00
#
_symmetry.space_group_name_H-M   'P 1'
#
loop_
_entity.id
_entity.type
_entity.pdbx_description
1 polymer ?
#
loop_
_entity_poly.entity_id
_entity_poly.type
_entity_poly.pdbx_seq_one_letter_code
_entity_poly.pdbx_strand_id
1 'polypeptide(L)'
;GGEITPDKLIVLGQVAKKYSLYTKITGGQRVDLFGAQKQDLPAIWKALVDAGFESGHAYGKSLRTVKSCVGTTWCRYGQQDAVGFAIFLENRYRGIRSPHKLKGGVSGCTRECAEARGKDFGCIATDQGYNLYVCGNGGTTPRHATLMASDVPQELAVKYLDRFIMYYIMTADRLQRTSKWLDALEGGIDQLRRVVMEDSLGICATLEEQMNFLVGTFECEWKKVIESPQLMAQFAQFKNTSETQKEIHMRTERDQLIPKFVVRANGSESSQSPALAAGTDEMEWVAFGNKDLFDANGGGAVLYGASQLAVFNVTEICNGIEKVSWYATQNMCPFDQSFVLAQGILGDLDGRPKVACPMHKRNYDLADGSCLSGDDLRLETFRAKEEDGVIYVLLPPAEVVDARLATAKFIGSDGDSPTSASTAPETAAAPASLEW
;
A
#
# COMPACT_ATOMS: atom_id res chain seq x y z
N GLY A 1 17.09 -7.09 -7.58
CA GLY A 1 18.57 -7.18 -7.59
C GLY A 1 19.31 -5.89 -7.21
N GLY A 2 18.64 -4.80 -6.82
CA GLY A 2 19.32 -3.61 -6.29
C GLY A 2 20.22 -2.82 -7.26
N GLU A 3 20.28 -3.19 -8.53
CA GLU A 3 21.08 -2.52 -9.55
C GLU A 3 20.31 -1.35 -10.18
N ILE A 4 21.00 -0.22 -10.39
CA ILE A 4 20.45 1.01 -10.94
C ILE A 4 21.53 1.79 -11.69
N THR A 5 21.18 2.42 -12.81
CA THR A 5 22.11 3.30 -13.54
C THR A 5 22.18 4.68 -12.89
N PRO A 6 23.28 5.43 -13.07
CA PRO A 6 23.37 6.81 -12.59
C PRO A 6 22.21 7.70 -13.09
N ASP A 7 21.81 7.60 -14.36
CA ASP A 7 20.71 8.39 -14.92
C ASP A 7 19.37 8.09 -14.23
N LYS A 8 19.07 6.81 -13.99
CA LYS A 8 17.86 6.40 -13.25
C LYS A 8 17.88 6.94 -11.82
N LEU A 9 19.04 6.96 -11.17
CA LEU A 9 19.21 7.53 -9.83
C LEU A 9 18.99 9.06 -9.84
N ILE A 10 19.47 9.77 -10.86
CA ILE A 10 19.21 11.20 -11.05
C ILE A 10 17.72 11.47 -11.22
N VAL A 11 17.01 10.67 -12.03
CA VAL A 11 15.56 10.81 -12.22
C VAL A 11 14.80 10.65 -10.90
N LEU A 12 15.15 9.65 -10.07
CA LEU A 12 14.54 9.50 -8.74
C LEU A 12 14.74 10.76 -7.89
N GLY A 13 15.94 11.33 -7.89
CA GLY A 13 16.24 12.58 -7.17
C GLY A 13 15.48 13.79 -7.71
N GLN A 14 15.35 13.92 -9.04
CA GLN A 14 14.59 14.99 -9.68
C GLN A 14 13.09 14.91 -9.36
N VAL A 15 12.50 13.72 -9.44
CA VAL A 15 11.10 13.48 -9.07
C VAL A 15 10.90 13.77 -7.58
N ALA A 16 11.75 13.24 -6.70
CA ALA A 16 11.68 13.48 -5.27
C ALA A 16 11.74 14.98 -4.94
N LYS A 17 12.66 15.72 -5.56
CA LYS A 17 12.79 17.17 -5.38
C LYS A 17 11.58 17.94 -5.92
N LYS A 18 11.06 17.58 -7.10
CA LYS A 18 9.93 18.26 -7.74
C LYS A 18 8.66 18.19 -6.89
N TYR A 19 8.39 17.03 -6.30
CA TYR A 19 7.18 16.80 -5.49
C TYR A 19 7.44 16.80 -3.98
N SER A 20 8.61 17.29 -3.55
CA SER A 20 8.97 17.41 -2.13
C SER A 20 8.82 16.10 -1.33
N LEU A 21 9.23 14.98 -1.93
CA LEU A 21 9.04 13.63 -1.39
C LEU A 21 10.15 13.25 -0.39
N TYR A 22 9.74 12.77 0.79
CA TYR A 22 10.67 12.16 1.74
C TYR A 22 11.28 10.91 1.11
N THR A 23 12.61 10.79 1.18
CA THR A 23 13.40 9.79 0.47
C THR A 23 14.21 8.94 1.44
N LYS A 24 14.15 7.60 1.29
CA LYS A 24 14.87 6.67 2.16
C LYS A 24 15.33 5.42 1.43
N ILE A 25 16.58 5.01 1.67
CA ILE A 25 17.10 3.72 1.22
C ILE A 25 16.56 2.61 2.12
N THR A 26 16.04 1.54 1.52
CA THR A 26 15.47 0.41 2.24
C THR A 26 16.43 -0.77 2.35
N GLY A 27 16.23 -1.63 3.34
CA GLY A 27 16.97 -2.90 3.46
C GLY A 27 16.74 -3.88 2.30
N GLY A 28 15.76 -3.62 1.44
CA GLY A 28 15.45 -4.40 0.24
C GLY A 28 16.14 -3.91 -1.04
N GLN A 29 17.13 -3.02 -0.92
CA GLN A 29 17.82 -2.38 -2.04
C GLN A 29 16.87 -1.59 -2.96
N ARG A 30 15.98 -0.82 -2.34
CA ARG A 30 15.05 0.10 -3.01
C ARG A 30 15.19 1.51 -2.43
N VAL A 31 14.66 2.48 -3.17
CA VAL A 31 14.45 3.85 -2.69
C VAL A 31 12.96 4.04 -2.46
N ASP A 32 12.57 4.37 -1.23
CA ASP A 32 11.21 4.79 -0.94
C ASP A 32 11.08 6.30 -1.16
N LEU A 33 9.95 6.71 -1.76
CA LEU A 33 9.52 8.09 -1.93
C LEU A 33 8.15 8.25 -1.26
N PHE A 34 8.05 9.07 -0.22
CA PHE A 34 6.84 9.27 0.57
C PHE A 34 6.33 10.71 0.51
N GLY A 35 5.03 10.90 0.75
CA GLY A 35 4.39 12.21 0.73
C GLY A 35 3.82 12.62 -0.64
N ALA A 36 3.80 11.70 -1.61
CA ALA A 36 3.17 11.94 -2.91
C ALA A 36 1.65 12.08 -2.72
N GLN A 37 1.09 13.18 -3.23
CA GLN A 37 -0.35 13.40 -3.23
C GLN A 37 -1.00 12.52 -4.30
N LYS A 38 -2.24 12.07 -4.06
CA LYS A 38 -2.95 11.14 -4.95
C LYS A 38 -3.02 11.65 -6.38
N GLN A 39 -3.34 12.93 -6.56
CA GLN A 39 -3.45 13.62 -7.84
C GLN A 39 -2.13 13.76 -8.60
N ASP A 40 -0.99 13.73 -7.90
CA ASP A 40 0.33 13.83 -8.53
C ASP A 40 0.84 12.47 -9.01
N LEU A 41 0.26 11.37 -8.54
CA LEU A 41 0.77 10.02 -8.83
C LEU A 41 0.85 9.72 -10.34
N PRO A 42 -0.15 10.04 -11.19
CA PRO A 42 -0.02 9.80 -12.63
C PRO A 42 1.19 10.53 -13.25
N ALA A 43 1.43 11.78 -12.86
CA ALA A 43 2.54 12.57 -13.37
C ALA A 43 3.90 12.07 -12.84
N ILE A 44 3.96 11.67 -11.57
CA ILE A 44 5.14 11.03 -10.96
C ILE A 44 5.47 9.73 -11.69
N TRP A 45 4.50 8.83 -11.84
CA TRP A 45 4.70 7.55 -12.48
C TRP A 45 5.01 7.67 -13.96
N LYS A 46 4.42 8.64 -14.67
CA LYS A 46 4.81 8.94 -16.05
C LYS A 46 6.30 9.25 -16.15
N ALA A 47 6.83 10.15 -15.31
CA ALA A 47 8.26 10.47 -15.33
C ALA A 47 9.15 9.26 -15.00
N LEU A 48 8.73 8.40 -14.07
CA LEU A 48 9.46 7.18 -13.72
C LEU A 48 9.42 6.14 -14.84
N VAL A 49 8.27 5.91 -15.46
CA VAL A 49 8.10 4.96 -16.57
C VAL A 49 8.85 5.43 -17.81
N ASP A 50 8.80 6.73 -18.12
CA ASP A 50 9.57 7.31 -19.23
C ASP A 50 11.10 7.13 -19.03
N ALA A 51 11.57 7.04 -17.78
CA ALA A 51 12.96 6.70 -17.42
C ALA A 51 13.23 5.19 -17.33
N GLY A 52 12.26 4.34 -17.67
CA GLY A 52 12.39 2.88 -17.71
C GLY A 52 12.27 2.19 -16.35
N PHE A 53 11.55 2.79 -15.38
CA PHE A 53 11.10 2.09 -14.18
C PHE A 53 9.77 1.37 -14.41
N GLU A 54 9.56 0.29 -13.66
CA GLU A 54 8.30 -0.45 -13.60
C GLU A 54 7.77 -0.42 -12.16
N SER A 55 6.45 -0.54 -12.01
CA SER A 55 5.84 -0.55 -10.69
C SER A 55 6.11 -1.86 -9.93
N GLY A 56 6.67 -1.73 -8.73
CA GLY A 56 6.73 -2.81 -7.76
C GLY A 56 5.58 -2.75 -6.75
N HIS A 57 5.43 -3.81 -5.96
CA HIS A 57 4.37 -3.90 -4.94
C HIS A 57 4.91 -3.60 -3.54
N ALA A 58 4.81 -2.35 -3.08
CA ALA A 58 5.31 -1.95 -1.77
C ALA A 58 4.47 -2.51 -0.60
N TYR A 59 3.15 -2.68 -0.76
CA TYR A 59 2.25 -3.19 0.28
C TYR A 59 1.43 -4.42 -0.12
N GLY A 60 1.45 -4.81 -1.40
CA GLY A 60 0.73 -5.98 -1.92
C GLY A 60 1.09 -7.29 -1.22
N LYS A 61 0.15 -8.24 -1.23
CA LYS A 61 0.41 -9.65 -0.91
C LYS A 61 0.94 -10.32 -2.18
N SER A 62 2.23 -10.08 -2.40
CA SER A 62 2.95 -10.40 -3.64
C SER A 62 4.46 -10.36 -3.37
N LEU A 63 5.27 -10.65 -4.39
CA LEU A 63 6.72 -10.38 -4.33
C LEU A 63 6.99 -8.90 -4.03
N ARG A 64 7.88 -8.65 -3.06
CA ARG A 64 8.35 -7.31 -2.69
C ARG A 64 9.69 -6.96 -3.36
N THR A 65 10.69 -7.81 -3.18
CA THR A 65 12.06 -7.58 -3.68
C THR A 65 12.81 -8.91 -3.74
N VAL A 66 13.76 -9.00 -4.66
CA VAL A 66 14.83 -9.99 -4.62
C VAL A 66 16.15 -9.27 -4.36
N LYS A 67 16.64 -9.37 -3.11
CA LYS A 67 17.90 -8.74 -2.69
C LYS A 67 19.09 -9.56 -3.19
N SER A 68 20.15 -8.92 -3.66
CA SER A 68 21.40 -9.58 -4.03
C SER A 68 22.61 -8.96 -3.35
N CYS A 69 23.70 -9.71 -3.28
CA CYS A 69 25.02 -9.09 -3.16
C CYS A 69 25.59 -8.83 -4.56
N VAL A 70 26.74 -8.17 -4.64
CA VAL A 70 27.40 -7.86 -5.92
C VAL A 70 27.98 -9.07 -6.66
N GLY A 71 27.87 -10.29 -6.11
CA GLY A 71 28.24 -11.54 -6.77
C GLY A 71 29.65 -11.57 -7.37
N THR A 72 29.84 -12.38 -8.42
CA THR A 72 31.05 -12.39 -9.25
C THR A 72 31.27 -11.10 -10.03
N THR A 73 30.25 -10.22 -10.13
CA THR A 73 30.35 -8.93 -10.82
C THR A 73 31.42 -8.04 -10.17
N TRP A 74 31.52 -8.03 -8.84
CA TRP A 74 32.49 -7.18 -8.13
C TRP A 74 33.15 -7.81 -6.91
N CYS A 75 32.60 -8.88 -6.33
CA CYS A 75 33.15 -9.46 -5.11
C CYS A 75 34.17 -10.54 -5.45
N ARG A 76 35.40 -10.40 -4.93
CA ARG A 76 36.45 -11.43 -5.03
C ARG A 76 36.09 -12.79 -4.44
N TYR A 77 35.04 -12.86 -3.62
CA TYR A 77 34.52 -14.10 -3.02
C TYR A 77 33.27 -14.62 -3.75
N GLY A 78 32.80 -13.92 -4.78
CA GLY A 78 31.67 -14.37 -5.58
C GLY A 78 32.01 -15.68 -6.27
N GLN A 79 31.17 -16.69 -6.09
CA GLN A 79 31.25 -17.98 -6.75
C GLN A 79 30.35 -18.04 -7.98
N GLN A 80 29.22 -17.33 -7.95
CA GLN A 80 28.29 -17.21 -9.09
C GLN A 80 27.76 -15.78 -9.24
N ASP A 81 27.11 -15.50 -10.38
CA ASP A 81 26.44 -14.22 -10.65
C ASP A 81 25.14 -14.09 -9.83
N ALA A 82 25.27 -13.40 -8.69
CA ALA A 82 24.13 -13.13 -7.82
C ALA A 82 23.23 -12.00 -8.32
N VAL A 83 23.78 -11.03 -9.04
CA VAL A 83 23.03 -9.83 -9.46
C VAL A 83 22.12 -10.21 -10.61
N GLY A 84 22.66 -10.83 -11.66
CA GLY A 84 21.88 -11.28 -12.81
C GLY A 84 20.81 -12.28 -12.40
N PHE A 85 21.13 -13.25 -11.53
CA PHE A 85 20.12 -14.21 -11.07
C PHE A 85 19.03 -13.56 -10.19
N ALA A 86 19.36 -12.60 -9.33
CA ALA A 86 18.34 -11.87 -8.59
C ALA A 86 17.43 -11.02 -9.48
N ILE A 87 17.98 -10.37 -10.51
CA ILE A 87 17.19 -9.63 -11.50
C ILE A 87 16.25 -10.58 -12.25
N PHE A 88 16.76 -11.74 -12.67
CA PHE A 88 15.95 -12.77 -13.31
C PHE A 88 14.77 -13.20 -12.42
N LEU A 89 15.02 -13.58 -11.16
CA LEU A 89 13.98 -14.03 -10.24
C LEU A 89 12.97 -12.91 -9.93
N GLU A 90 13.43 -11.67 -9.81
CA GLU A 90 12.55 -10.52 -9.61
C GLU A 90 11.64 -10.29 -10.81
N ASN A 91 12.17 -10.38 -12.03
CA ASN A 91 11.40 -10.23 -13.26
C ASN A 91 10.49 -11.42 -13.56
N ARG A 92 10.86 -12.63 -13.11
CA ARG A 92 10.00 -13.81 -13.21
C ARG A 92 8.81 -13.70 -12.27
N TYR A 93 9.04 -13.32 -11.02
CA TYR A 93 8.01 -13.38 -9.98
C TYR A 93 7.32 -12.04 -9.69
N ARG A 94 7.67 -10.96 -10.40
CA ARG A 94 6.91 -9.71 -10.35
C ARG A 94 5.48 -9.94 -10.81
N GLY A 95 4.53 -9.28 -10.15
CA GLY A 95 3.11 -9.41 -10.45
C GLY A 95 2.39 -10.57 -9.75
N ILE A 96 3.10 -11.61 -9.30
CA ILE A 96 2.46 -12.74 -8.63
C ILE A 96 1.77 -12.29 -7.35
N ARG A 97 0.46 -12.53 -7.27
CA ARG A 97 -0.34 -12.41 -6.04
C ARG A 97 -0.23 -13.71 -5.25
N SER A 98 -0.05 -13.58 -3.95
CA SER A 98 0.18 -14.71 -3.06
C SER A 98 -0.56 -14.53 -1.72
N PRO A 99 -0.82 -15.61 -0.97
CA PRO A 99 -1.56 -15.54 0.30
C PRO A 99 -0.98 -14.51 1.28
N HIS A 100 0.35 -14.35 1.28
CA HIS A 100 1.03 -13.25 1.95
C HIS A 100 2.21 -12.70 1.12
N LYS A 101 2.82 -11.58 1.55
CA LYS A 101 4.03 -11.00 0.94
C LYS A 101 5.19 -12.02 0.86
N LEU A 102 5.93 -11.98 -0.25
CA LEU A 102 7.13 -12.79 -0.50
C LEU A 102 8.37 -11.89 -0.63
N LYS A 103 9.50 -12.36 -0.11
CA LYS A 103 10.83 -11.76 -0.32
C LYS A 103 11.79 -12.84 -0.82
N GLY A 104 12.61 -12.49 -1.79
CA GLY A 104 13.65 -13.34 -2.35
C GLY A 104 15.06 -12.83 -2.06
N GLY A 105 16.05 -13.71 -2.10
CA GLY A 105 17.45 -13.31 -1.94
C GLY A 105 18.40 -14.18 -2.76
N VAL A 106 19.42 -13.58 -3.36
CA VAL A 106 20.48 -14.31 -4.04
C VAL A 106 21.85 -13.87 -3.52
N SER A 107 22.54 -14.78 -2.85
CA SER A 107 23.91 -14.56 -2.38
C SER A 107 24.89 -15.25 -3.30
N GLY A 108 25.91 -14.53 -3.76
CA GLY A 108 26.96 -15.06 -4.63
C GLY A 108 27.97 -15.94 -3.92
N CYS A 109 27.87 -16.15 -2.61
CA CYS A 109 28.64 -17.14 -1.85
C CYS A 109 28.01 -17.36 -0.45
N THR A 110 28.59 -18.28 0.31
CA THR A 110 28.19 -18.64 1.68
C THR A 110 28.34 -17.53 2.72
N ARG A 111 29.01 -16.41 2.40
CA ARG A 111 29.04 -15.21 3.27
C ARG A 111 27.69 -14.51 3.37
N GLU A 112 26.74 -14.86 2.50
CA GLU A 112 25.33 -14.61 2.74
C GLU A 112 24.94 -13.12 2.81
N CYS A 113 25.68 -12.22 2.15
CA CYS A 113 25.45 -10.77 2.25
C CYS A 113 24.05 -10.33 1.76
N ALA A 114 23.34 -11.18 1.02
CA ALA A 114 21.99 -10.89 0.60
C ALA A 114 20.95 -11.19 1.70
N GLU A 115 21.23 -11.93 2.78
CA GLU A 115 20.25 -12.40 3.77
C GLU A 115 19.17 -13.34 3.18
N ALA A 116 19.51 -14.09 2.13
CA ALA A 116 18.72 -15.16 1.51
C ALA A 116 18.12 -16.16 2.53
N ARG A 117 18.83 -16.53 3.62
CA ARG A 117 18.28 -17.42 4.66
C ARG A 117 17.22 -16.77 5.56
N GLY A 118 17.07 -15.45 5.53
CA GLY A 118 16.05 -14.71 6.29
C GLY A 118 14.75 -14.49 5.50
N LYS A 119 14.60 -15.10 4.33
CA LYS A 119 13.57 -14.77 3.35
C LYS A 119 12.69 -15.95 2.98
N ASP A 120 11.55 -15.64 2.36
CA ASP A 120 10.57 -16.65 1.94
C ASP A 120 11.19 -17.63 0.92
N PHE A 121 12.13 -17.15 0.10
CA PHE A 121 13.05 -18.00 -0.66
C PHE A 121 14.44 -17.36 -0.80
N GLY A 122 15.46 -18.20 -0.98
CA GLY A 122 16.85 -17.76 -1.09
C GLY A 122 17.74 -18.72 -1.86
N CYS A 123 18.57 -18.20 -2.76
CA CYS A 123 19.60 -18.96 -3.48
C CYS A 123 20.98 -18.54 -2.98
N ILE A 124 21.79 -19.49 -2.53
CA ILE A 124 23.16 -19.24 -2.09
C ILE A 124 24.10 -20.01 -3.00
N ALA A 125 24.92 -19.29 -3.75
CA ALA A 125 25.86 -19.86 -4.69
C ALA A 125 26.92 -20.74 -4.01
N THR A 126 27.25 -21.81 -4.72
CA THR A 126 28.40 -22.69 -4.50
C THR A 126 29.21 -22.78 -5.80
N ASP A 127 30.33 -23.49 -5.77
CA ASP A 127 31.14 -23.80 -6.95
C ASP A 127 30.40 -24.75 -7.91
N GLN A 128 29.44 -25.54 -7.40
CA GLN A 128 28.66 -26.52 -8.17
C GLN A 128 27.28 -26.00 -8.63
N GLY A 129 26.81 -24.86 -8.10
CA GLY A 129 25.50 -24.30 -8.45
C GLY A 129 24.93 -23.42 -7.35
N TYR A 130 23.73 -23.73 -6.89
CA TYR A 130 23.05 -23.00 -5.83
C TYR A 130 22.42 -23.94 -4.79
N ASN A 131 22.61 -23.59 -3.52
CA ASN A 131 21.80 -24.09 -2.42
C ASN A 131 20.51 -23.27 -2.36
N LEU A 132 19.37 -23.94 -2.52
CA LEU A 132 18.04 -23.35 -2.52
C LEU A 132 17.40 -23.51 -1.13
N TYR A 133 17.05 -22.39 -0.51
CA TYR A 133 16.37 -22.29 0.79
C TYR A 133 14.97 -21.72 0.64
N VAL A 134 14.01 -22.21 1.45
CA VAL A 134 12.61 -21.76 1.41
C VAL A 134 12.01 -21.56 2.81
N CYS A 135 10.92 -20.82 2.89
CA CYS A 135 10.08 -20.65 4.08
C CYS A 135 10.78 -19.98 5.28
N GLY A 136 11.70 -19.04 5.03
CA GLY A 136 12.23 -18.14 6.05
C GLY A 136 11.40 -16.86 6.19
N ASN A 137 11.59 -16.14 7.28
CA ASN A 137 11.02 -14.80 7.42
C ASN A 137 11.75 -13.95 8.45
N GLY A 138 11.83 -12.65 8.17
CA GLY A 138 11.92 -11.62 9.22
C GLY A 138 10.54 -11.28 9.81
N GLY A 139 10.52 -10.52 10.90
CA GLY A 139 9.32 -10.03 11.57
C GLY A 139 9.35 -10.21 13.08
N THR A 140 8.17 -10.23 13.69
CA THR A 140 7.98 -10.43 15.14
C THR A 140 8.54 -11.75 15.64
N THR A 141 8.37 -12.82 14.85
CA THR A 141 8.97 -14.13 15.10
C THR A 141 9.85 -14.50 13.90
N PRO A 142 11.16 -14.19 13.92
CA PRO A 142 12.06 -14.52 12.83
C PRO A 142 12.25 -16.04 12.72
N ARG A 143 12.39 -16.54 11.48
CA ARG A 143 12.65 -17.96 11.18
C ARG A 143 13.66 -18.04 10.05
N HIS A 144 14.69 -18.86 10.21
CA HIS A 144 15.59 -19.19 9.10
C HIS A 144 14.88 -20.08 8.08
N ALA A 145 15.15 -19.83 6.81
CA ALA A 145 14.71 -20.67 5.71
C ALA A 145 15.36 -22.05 5.81
N THR A 146 14.61 -23.07 5.41
CA THR A 146 15.05 -24.47 5.41
C THR A 146 15.67 -24.80 4.06
N LEU A 147 16.80 -25.51 4.07
CA LEU A 147 17.46 -25.98 2.85
C LEU A 147 16.54 -26.96 2.12
N MET A 148 16.19 -26.67 0.88
CA MET A 148 15.31 -27.50 0.05
C MET A 148 16.11 -28.40 -0.88
N ALA A 149 17.08 -27.84 -1.60
CA ALA A 149 17.98 -28.54 -2.50
C ALA A 149 19.39 -27.96 -2.41
N SER A 150 20.41 -28.80 -2.56
CA SER A 150 21.82 -28.39 -2.52
C SER A 150 22.47 -28.49 -3.89
N ASP A 151 23.38 -27.57 -4.18
CA ASP A 151 24.27 -27.62 -5.35
C ASP A 151 23.54 -27.88 -6.68
N VAL A 152 22.36 -27.29 -6.83
CA VAL A 152 21.56 -27.45 -8.06
C VAL A 152 21.92 -26.40 -9.10
N PRO A 153 21.91 -26.74 -10.40
CA PRO A 153 22.02 -25.75 -11.47
C PRO A 153 20.92 -24.69 -11.38
N GLN A 154 21.22 -23.49 -11.88
CA GLN A 154 20.29 -22.34 -11.81
C GLN A 154 18.90 -22.67 -12.38
N GLU A 155 18.83 -23.35 -13.53
CA GLU A 155 17.56 -23.74 -14.17
C GLU A 155 16.72 -24.65 -13.28
N LEU A 156 17.36 -25.60 -12.61
CA LEU A 156 16.69 -26.51 -11.70
C LEU A 156 16.22 -25.80 -10.42
N ALA A 157 17.01 -24.85 -9.90
CA ALA A 157 16.60 -23.99 -8.79
C ALA A 157 15.35 -23.18 -9.13
N VAL A 158 15.28 -22.60 -10.34
CA VAL A 158 14.10 -21.87 -10.84
C VAL A 158 12.89 -22.80 -10.94
N LYS A 159 13.06 -23.99 -11.52
CA LYS A 159 11.98 -24.98 -11.65
C LYS A 159 11.40 -25.38 -10.30
N TYR A 160 12.26 -25.61 -9.31
CA TYR A 160 11.83 -25.91 -7.96
C TYR A 160 11.17 -24.73 -7.24
N LEU A 161 11.65 -23.51 -7.47
CA LEU A 161 11.02 -22.29 -6.94
C LEU A 161 9.62 -22.06 -7.53
N ASP A 162 9.45 -22.26 -8.84
CA ASP A 162 8.15 -22.11 -9.51
C ASP A 162 7.10 -23.02 -8.86
N ARG A 163 7.45 -24.31 -8.73
CA ARG A 163 6.61 -25.33 -8.11
C ARG A 163 6.32 -25.01 -6.65
N PHE A 164 7.33 -24.62 -5.86
CA PHE A 164 7.16 -24.21 -4.48
C PHE A 164 6.18 -23.03 -4.34
N ILE A 165 6.39 -21.96 -5.12
CA ILE A 165 5.56 -20.75 -5.05
C ILE A 165 4.12 -21.09 -5.42
N MET A 166 3.90 -21.84 -6.50
CA MET A 166 2.54 -22.23 -6.91
C MET A 166 1.88 -23.18 -5.91
N TYR A 167 2.62 -24.14 -5.37
CA TYR A 167 2.08 -25.06 -4.36
C TYR A 167 1.69 -24.30 -3.08
N TYR A 168 2.50 -23.33 -2.64
CA TYR A 168 2.16 -22.43 -1.54
C TYR A 168 0.92 -21.58 -1.85
N ILE A 169 0.83 -20.98 -3.04
CA ILE A 169 -0.35 -20.20 -3.45
C ILE A 169 -1.63 -21.05 -3.43
N MET A 170 -1.54 -22.30 -3.87
CA MET A 170 -2.67 -23.22 -3.98
C MET A 170 -3.16 -23.74 -2.63
N THR A 171 -2.27 -23.89 -1.64
CA THR A 171 -2.57 -24.66 -0.42
C THR A 171 -2.54 -23.87 0.88
N ALA A 172 -1.97 -22.65 0.90
CA ALA A 172 -1.88 -21.87 2.12
C ALA A 172 -3.15 -21.07 2.41
N ASP A 173 -3.44 -20.89 3.69
CA ASP A 173 -4.55 -20.08 4.16
C ASP A 173 -4.35 -18.59 3.84
N ARG A 174 -5.47 -17.86 3.80
CA ARG A 174 -5.46 -16.40 3.61
C ARG A 174 -4.58 -15.72 4.67
N LEU A 175 -3.66 -14.87 4.23
CA LEU A 175 -2.70 -14.15 5.07
C LEU A 175 -1.66 -15.03 5.79
N GLN A 176 -1.53 -16.31 5.44
CA GLN A 176 -0.54 -17.21 6.03
C GLN A 176 0.86 -16.99 5.42
N ARG A 177 1.90 -16.88 6.26
CA ARG A 177 3.31 -16.81 5.80
C ARG A 177 3.80 -18.18 5.33
N THR A 178 4.74 -18.21 4.38
CA THR A 178 5.42 -19.44 3.92
C THR A 178 6.02 -20.26 5.05
N SER A 179 6.60 -19.61 6.05
CA SER A 179 7.10 -20.26 7.26
C SER A 179 6.02 -21.01 8.06
N LYS A 180 4.90 -20.34 8.33
CA LYS A 180 3.77 -20.93 9.07
C LYS A 180 3.04 -22.00 8.26
N TRP A 181 2.97 -21.81 6.94
CA TRP A 181 2.47 -22.82 6.03
C TRP A 181 3.34 -24.09 6.05
N LEU A 182 4.66 -23.95 6.03
CA LEU A 182 5.56 -25.11 6.12
C LEU A 182 5.46 -25.83 7.46
N ASP A 183 5.31 -25.08 8.56
CA ASP A 183 5.13 -25.66 9.90
C ASP A 183 3.78 -26.43 10.01
N ALA A 184 2.77 -26.04 9.24
CA ALA A 184 1.45 -26.69 9.19
C ALA A 184 1.37 -27.86 8.19
N LEU A 185 2.34 -27.96 7.26
CA LEU A 185 2.38 -29.05 6.29
C LEU A 185 2.80 -30.35 6.97
N GLU A 186 1.96 -31.38 6.92
CA GLU A 186 2.29 -32.70 7.47
C GLU A 186 3.54 -33.28 6.77
N GLY A 187 4.57 -33.62 7.55
CA GLY A 187 5.88 -34.03 7.01
C GLY A 187 6.82 -32.85 6.64
N GLY A 188 6.37 -31.60 6.79
CA GLY A 188 7.19 -30.40 6.68
C GLY A 188 7.98 -30.29 5.38
N ILE A 189 9.28 -30.05 5.49
CA ILE A 189 10.17 -29.88 4.31
C ILE A 189 10.27 -31.14 3.47
N ASP A 190 10.19 -32.32 4.06
CA ASP A 190 10.32 -33.57 3.32
C ASP A 190 9.07 -33.81 2.46
N GLN A 191 7.89 -33.51 2.99
CA GLN A 191 6.67 -33.52 2.19
C GLN A 191 6.74 -32.51 1.04
N LEU A 192 7.25 -31.30 1.31
CA LEU A 192 7.43 -30.31 0.25
C LEU A 192 8.34 -30.85 -0.88
N ARG A 193 9.49 -31.45 -0.53
CA ARG A 193 10.42 -32.06 -1.50
C ARG A 193 9.73 -33.15 -2.32
N ARG A 194 8.98 -34.05 -1.68
CA ARG A 194 8.25 -35.11 -2.39
C ARG A 194 7.29 -34.54 -3.43
N VAL A 195 6.57 -33.46 -3.09
CA VAL A 195 5.64 -32.83 -4.02
C VAL A 195 6.36 -32.11 -5.16
N VAL A 196 7.34 -31.24 -4.85
CA VAL A 196 7.89 -30.29 -5.84
C VAL A 196 9.16 -30.78 -6.54
N MET A 197 9.80 -31.84 -6.04
CA MET A 197 11.01 -32.42 -6.64
C MET A 197 10.74 -33.81 -7.21
N GLU A 198 10.01 -34.66 -6.47
CA GLU A 198 9.72 -36.05 -6.85
C GLU A 198 8.36 -36.22 -7.54
N ASP A 199 7.57 -35.14 -7.64
CA ASP A 199 6.24 -35.13 -8.24
C ASP A 199 5.29 -36.18 -7.66
N SER A 200 5.32 -36.37 -6.33
CA SER A 200 4.55 -37.42 -5.65
C SER A 200 3.03 -37.29 -5.81
N LEU A 201 2.54 -36.15 -6.28
CA LEU A 201 1.12 -35.88 -6.56
C LEU A 201 0.80 -35.81 -8.06
N GLY A 202 1.79 -35.88 -8.95
CA GLY A 202 1.60 -35.75 -10.40
C GLY A 202 1.12 -34.37 -10.86
N ILE A 203 1.42 -33.30 -10.11
CA ILE A 203 0.93 -31.94 -10.37
C ILE A 203 2.04 -30.98 -10.82
N CYS A 204 3.30 -31.39 -10.86
CA CYS A 204 4.42 -30.48 -11.17
C CYS A 204 4.25 -29.77 -12.52
N ALA A 205 3.79 -30.48 -13.56
CA ALA A 205 3.54 -29.90 -14.88
C ALA A 205 2.46 -28.80 -14.82
N THR A 206 1.37 -29.06 -14.08
CA THR A 206 0.29 -28.08 -13.87
C THR A 206 0.78 -26.86 -13.09
N LEU A 207 1.61 -27.04 -12.07
CA LEU A 207 2.20 -25.93 -11.31
C LEU A 207 3.11 -25.06 -12.21
N GLU A 208 3.90 -25.69 -13.08
CA GLU A 208 4.76 -24.98 -14.04
C GLU A 208 3.93 -24.22 -15.09
N GLU A 209 2.87 -24.82 -15.62
CA GLU A 209 1.95 -24.18 -16.56
C GLU A 209 1.28 -22.94 -15.94
N GLN A 210 0.75 -23.08 -14.71
CA GLN A 210 0.14 -21.97 -13.98
C GLN A 210 1.14 -20.85 -13.70
N MET A 211 2.37 -21.19 -13.28
CA MET A 211 3.42 -20.18 -13.10
C MET A 211 3.73 -19.45 -14.41
N ASN A 212 3.90 -20.19 -15.51
CA ASN A 212 4.19 -19.60 -16.82
C ASN A 212 3.05 -18.70 -17.32
N PHE A 213 1.78 -19.04 -17.03
CA PHE A 213 0.65 -18.16 -17.31
C PHE A 213 0.76 -16.84 -16.53
N LEU A 214 1.03 -16.89 -15.22
CA LEU A 214 1.19 -15.68 -14.40
C LEU A 214 2.37 -14.80 -14.85
N VAL A 215 3.51 -15.42 -15.18
CA VAL A 215 4.70 -14.73 -15.68
C VAL A 215 4.42 -14.10 -17.05
N GLY A 216 3.77 -14.84 -17.95
CA GLY A 216 3.50 -14.43 -19.33
C GLY A 216 2.40 -13.38 -19.48
N THR A 217 1.58 -13.17 -18.45
CA THR A 217 0.48 -12.18 -18.43
C THR A 217 0.79 -10.95 -17.59
N PHE A 218 2.05 -10.77 -17.16
CA PHE A 218 2.45 -9.60 -16.39
C PHE A 218 2.23 -8.30 -17.17
N GLU A 219 1.53 -7.35 -16.55
CA GLU A 219 1.33 -5.99 -17.03
C GLU A 219 1.74 -5.00 -15.91
N CYS A 220 2.44 -3.93 -16.28
CA CYS A 220 2.77 -2.86 -15.34
C CYS A 220 1.51 -2.02 -15.05
N GLU A 221 0.97 -2.14 -13.84
CA GLU A 221 -0.29 -1.48 -13.43
C GLU A 221 -0.24 0.04 -13.64
N TRP A 222 0.90 0.68 -13.35
CA TRP A 222 1.04 2.12 -13.54
C TRP A 222 1.19 2.54 -15.00
N LYS A 223 1.80 1.69 -15.84
CA LYS A 223 1.86 1.94 -17.28
C LYS A 223 0.44 1.93 -17.88
N LYS A 224 -0.38 0.96 -17.48
CA LYS A 224 -1.79 0.88 -17.86
C LYS A 224 -2.57 2.12 -17.43
N VAL A 225 -2.34 2.62 -16.21
CA VAL A 225 -2.98 3.85 -15.71
C VAL A 225 -2.62 5.05 -16.58
N ILE A 226 -1.33 5.31 -16.83
CA ILE A 226 -0.91 6.50 -17.59
C ILE A 226 -1.30 6.46 -19.08
N GLU A 227 -1.58 5.28 -19.61
CA GLU A 227 -2.04 5.07 -21.00
C GLU A 227 -3.57 5.15 -21.12
N SER A 228 -4.32 5.21 -20.02
CA SER A 228 -5.79 5.29 -20.00
C SER A 228 -6.28 6.59 -19.35
N PRO A 229 -6.85 7.53 -20.11
CA PRO A 229 -7.47 8.75 -19.56
C PRO A 229 -8.53 8.46 -18.49
N GLN A 230 -9.30 7.39 -18.66
CA GLN A 230 -10.33 6.97 -17.72
C GLN A 230 -9.74 6.53 -16.38
N LEU A 231 -8.65 5.76 -16.39
CA LEU A 231 -7.97 5.35 -15.16
C LEU A 231 -7.23 6.53 -14.50
N MET A 232 -6.63 7.43 -15.28
CA MET A 232 -6.01 8.64 -14.73
C MET A 232 -7.03 9.52 -13.98
N ALA A 233 -8.26 9.62 -14.47
CA ALA A 233 -9.32 10.41 -13.83
C ALA A 233 -9.64 9.93 -12.39
N GLN A 234 -9.38 8.66 -12.06
CA GLN A 234 -9.57 8.13 -10.71
C GLN A 234 -8.60 8.73 -9.67
N PHE A 235 -7.50 9.32 -10.13
CA PHE A 235 -6.48 9.95 -9.29
C PHE A 235 -6.78 11.41 -8.95
N ALA A 236 -7.80 12.01 -9.56
CA ALA A 236 -8.26 13.33 -9.16
C ALA A 236 -8.59 13.36 -7.65
N GLN A 237 -8.23 14.47 -6.99
CA GLN A 237 -8.51 14.64 -5.57
C GLN A 237 -10.01 14.74 -5.33
N PHE A 238 -10.68 15.62 -6.09
CA PHE A 238 -12.12 15.82 -6.01
C PHE A 238 -12.82 15.38 -7.29
N LYS A 239 -14.02 14.83 -7.16
CA LYS A 239 -14.84 14.36 -8.29
C LYS A 239 -15.54 15.50 -9.03
N ASN A 240 -15.82 16.61 -8.34
CA ASN A 240 -16.63 17.71 -8.85
C ASN A 240 -15.83 18.93 -9.34
N THR A 241 -14.51 18.97 -9.13
CA THR A 241 -13.65 20.11 -9.53
C THR A 241 -12.23 19.64 -9.83
N SER A 242 -11.49 20.42 -10.62
CA SER A 242 -10.05 20.23 -10.84
C SER A 242 -9.17 20.93 -9.80
N GLU A 243 -9.78 21.65 -8.85
CA GLU A 243 -9.07 22.25 -7.72
C GLU A 243 -8.41 21.17 -6.84
N THR A 244 -7.38 21.58 -6.10
CA THR A 244 -6.65 20.69 -5.19
C THR A 244 -6.34 21.40 -3.88
N GLN A 245 -6.29 20.65 -2.79
CA GLN A 245 -5.93 21.13 -1.46
C GLN A 245 -4.84 20.24 -0.84
N LYS A 246 -3.90 20.83 -0.11
CA LYS A 246 -2.86 20.08 0.62
C LYS A 246 -3.48 19.44 1.88
N GLU A 247 -3.53 18.12 1.95
CA GLU A 247 -4.31 17.45 3.01
C GLU A 247 -3.61 17.38 4.39
N ILE A 248 -2.30 17.59 4.46
CA ILE A 248 -1.52 17.32 5.68
C ILE A 248 -0.49 18.44 5.90
N HIS A 249 -0.44 18.96 7.13
CA HIS A 249 0.62 19.84 7.60
C HIS A 249 1.96 19.10 7.62
N MET A 250 2.97 19.67 6.99
CA MET A 250 4.31 19.08 6.98
C MET A 250 5.23 19.85 7.91
N ARG A 251 6.26 19.17 8.44
CA ARG A 251 7.37 19.81 9.15
C ARG A 251 8.70 19.29 8.61
N THR A 252 9.73 20.11 8.71
CA THR A 252 11.09 19.68 8.36
C THR A 252 11.75 18.98 9.54
N GLU A 253 12.26 17.77 9.31
CA GLU A 253 13.04 17.00 10.30
C GLU A 253 14.14 16.23 9.58
N ARG A 254 15.41 16.42 9.99
CA ARG A 254 16.59 15.88 9.29
C ARG A 254 16.61 16.24 7.80
N ASP A 255 16.40 17.53 7.51
CA ASP A 255 16.43 18.11 6.16
C ASP A 255 15.39 17.55 5.17
N GLN A 256 14.37 16.85 5.68
CA GLN A 256 13.29 16.30 4.87
C GLN A 256 11.92 16.66 5.45
N LEU A 257 10.92 16.75 4.59
CA LEU A 257 9.54 16.98 5.01
C LEU A 257 8.91 15.69 5.52
N ILE A 258 8.25 15.77 6.68
CA ILE A 258 7.50 14.68 7.27
C ILE A 258 6.12 15.17 7.71
N PRO A 259 5.10 14.31 7.68
CA PRO A 259 3.76 14.66 8.15
C PRO A 259 3.75 14.97 9.64
N LYS A 260 3.05 16.05 10.02
CA LYS A 260 2.75 16.37 11.40
C LYS A 260 1.53 15.55 11.83
N PHE A 261 1.77 14.33 12.32
CA PHE A 261 0.70 13.50 12.89
C PHE A 261 0.10 14.13 14.14
N VAL A 262 -1.23 14.12 14.23
CA VAL A 262 -1.97 14.47 15.43
C VAL A 262 -1.84 13.33 16.42
N VAL A 263 -1.00 13.50 17.45
CA VAL A 263 -0.89 12.52 18.52
C VAL A 263 -2.06 12.74 19.48
N ARG A 264 -3.04 11.85 19.47
CA ARG A 264 -4.03 11.77 20.56
C ARG A 264 -3.37 11.10 21.77
N ALA A 265 -3.36 11.79 22.91
CA ALA A 265 -2.93 11.18 24.16
C ALA A 265 -3.92 10.06 24.53
N ASN A 266 -3.42 8.93 25.02
CA ASN A 266 -4.28 7.90 25.62
C ASN A 266 -5.10 8.56 26.74
N GLY A 267 -6.42 8.62 26.57
CA GLY A 267 -7.33 9.24 27.54
C GLY A 267 -7.61 10.74 27.33
N SER A 268 -7.21 11.36 26.22
CA SER A 268 -7.77 12.69 25.90
C SER A 268 -9.24 12.55 25.58
N GLU A 269 -10.07 13.27 26.34
CA GLU A 269 -11.52 13.40 26.13
C GLU A 269 -11.83 13.53 24.64
N SER A 270 -12.89 12.85 24.20
CA SER A 270 -13.41 13.02 22.85
C SER A 270 -13.53 14.52 22.62
N SER A 271 -12.84 15.04 21.60
CA SER A 271 -13.25 16.31 21.03
C SER A 271 -14.67 16.04 20.56
N GLN A 272 -15.65 16.36 21.41
CA GLN A 272 -17.05 16.26 21.08
C GLN A 272 -17.17 16.91 19.71
N SER A 273 -17.50 16.12 18.69
CA SER A 273 -18.00 16.69 17.45
C SER A 273 -19.14 17.59 17.89
N PRO A 274 -19.09 18.90 17.62
CA PRO A 274 -20.05 19.83 18.20
C PRO A 274 -21.44 19.27 17.88
N ALA A 275 -22.14 18.82 18.92
CA ALA A 275 -23.49 18.30 18.75
C ALA A 275 -24.27 19.37 17.98
N LEU A 276 -24.94 18.96 16.89
CA LEU A 276 -25.74 19.85 16.06
C LEU A 276 -26.51 20.81 16.96
N ALA A 277 -26.09 22.08 16.98
CA ALA A 277 -27.05 23.12 17.24
C ALA A 277 -28.07 22.97 16.10
N ALA A 278 -29.32 22.64 16.47
CA ALA A 278 -30.45 22.66 15.55
C ALA A 278 -30.66 24.11 15.09
N GLY A 279 -29.79 24.56 14.19
CA GLY A 279 -29.91 25.83 13.51
C GLY A 279 -30.99 25.73 12.46
N THR A 280 -31.82 26.76 12.37
CA THR A 280 -32.78 27.01 11.30
C THR A 280 -32.08 27.40 10.00
N ASP A 281 -30.96 26.76 9.69
CA ASP A 281 -30.17 27.08 8.49
C ASP A 281 -30.94 26.55 7.28
N GLU A 282 -31.16 27.40 6.28
CA GLU A 282 -31.82 27.00 5.05
C GLU A 282 -30.98 25.92 4.36
N MET A 283 -31.58 24.75 4.17
CA MET A 283 -30.93 23.60 3.54
C MET A 283 -31.28 23.55 2.07
N GLU A 284 -30.28 23.36 1.21
CA GLU A 284 -30.45 23.26 -0.23
C GLU A 284 -29.84 21.98 -0.79
N TRP A 285 -30.43 21.46 -1.87
CA TRP A 285 -29.87 20.33 -2.61
C TRP A 285 -28.79 20.83 -3.57
N VAL A 286 -27.53 20.55 -3.22
CA VAL A 286 -26.36 20.94 -4.01
C VAL A 286 -25.93 19.80 -4.93
N ALA A 287 -25.75 20.08 -6.22
CA ALA A 287 -25.32 19.10 -7.22
C ALA A 287 -23.78 18.89 -7.19
N PHE A 288 -23.35 17.63 -7.22
CA PHE A 288 -21.93 17.24 -7.22
C PHE A 288 -21.49 16.45 -8.47
N GLY A 289 -22.29 16.49 -9.52
CA GLY A 289 -21.98 15.90 -10.83
C GLY A 289 -22.70 14.58 -11.10
N ASN A 290 -22.33 13.94 -12.20
CA ASN A 290 -22.96 12.70 -12.66
C ASN A 290 -22.59 11.51 -11.75
N LYS A 291 -23.53 10.59 -11.55
CA LYS A 291 -23.35 9.36 -10.75
C LYS A 291 -22.14 8.52 -11.17
N ASP A 292 -21.78 8.53 -12.46
CA ASP A 292 -20.68 7.74 -13.01
C ASP A 292 -19.29 8.20 -12.52
N LEU A 293 -19.22 9.33 -11.83
CA LEU A 293 -18.01 9.77 -11.11
C LEU A 293 -17.74 8.93 -9.85
N PHE A 294 -18.74 8.20 -9.35
CA PHE A 294 -18.70 7.44 -8.10
C PHE A 294 -18.89 5.95 -8.38
N ASP A 295 -17.82 5.19 -8.19
CA ASP A 295 -17.82 3.75 -8.42
C ASP A 295 -18.82 3.03 -7.50
N ALA A 296 -19.47 2.00 -8.01
CA ALA A 296 -20.35 1.14 -7.21
C ALA A 296 -19.59 0.55 -6.02
N ASN A 297 -20.20 0.60 -4.83
CA ASN A 297 -19.56 0.23 -3.57
C ASN A 297 -18.25 0.99 -3.27
N GLY A 298 -18.15 2.23 -3.75
CA GLY A 298 -17.03 3.14 -3.55
C GLY A 298 -17.44 4.51 -3.03
N GLY A 299 -16.43 5.32 -2.69
CA GLY A 299 -16.59 6.71 -2.30
C GLY A 299 -15.82 7.66 -3.21
N GLY A 300 -16.27 8.91 -3.26
CA GLY A 300 -15.61 10.00 -3.95
C GLY A 300 -15.57 11.24 -3.08
N ALA A 301 -14.39 11.86 -2.97
CA ALA A 301 -14.26 13.14 -2.30
C ALA A 301 -14.79 14.25 -3.21
N VAL A 302 -15.51 15.20 -2.64
CA VAL A 302 -16.01 16.40 -3.32
C VAL A 302 -15.68 17.64 -2.50
N LEU A 303 -15.46 18.75 -3.19
CA LEU A 303 -15.19 20.04 -2.57
C LEU A 303 -16.47 20.89 -2.50
N TYR A 304 -16.76 21.45 -1.33
CA TYR A 304 -17.86 22.38 -1.10
C TYR A 304 -17.39 23.52 -0.19
N GLY A 305 -17.29 24.73 -0.74
CA GLY A 305 -16.56 25.82 -0.07
C GLY A 305 -15.10 25.44 0.14
N ALA A 306 -14.60 25.60 1.37
CA ALA A 306 -13.28 25.12 1.76
C ALA A 306 -13.29 23.67 2.28
N SER A 307 -14.46 23.06 2.47
CA SER A 307 -14.65 21.76 3.11
C SER A 307 -14.66 20.59 2.13
N GLN A 308 -14.11 19.47 2.60
CA GLN A 308 -14.12 18.22 1.84
C GLN A 308 -15.18 17.27 2.38
N LEU A 309 -16.09 16.86 1.50
CA LEU A 309 -17.11 15.86 1.78
C LEU A 309 -16.76 14.54 1.09
N ALA A 310 -17.26 13.44 1.62
CA ALA A 310 -17.17 12.12 1.01
C ALA A 310 -18.58 11.67 0.63
N VAL A 311 -18.79 11.33 -0.63
CA VAL A 311 -20.06 10.81 -1.14
C VAL A 311 -19.87 9.35 -1.52
N PHE A 312 -20.80 8.50 -1.10
CA PHE A 312 -20.70 7.05 -1.20
C PHE A 312 -21.86 6.48 -2.00
N ASN A 313 -21.52 5.56 -2.90
CA ASN A 313 -22.46 4.75 -3.66
C ASN A 313 -22.50 3.34 -3.04
N VAL A 314 -23.54 3.02 -2.27
CA VAL A 314 -23.73 1.68 -1.69
C VAL A 314 -24.69 0.91 -2.60
N THR A 315 -24.20 -0.16 -3.19
CA THR A 315 -24.95 -0.99 -4.14
C THR A 315 -25.14 -2.39 -3.56
N GLU A 316 -26.39 -2.71 -3.22
CA GLU A 316 -26.80 -4.02 -2.69
C GLU A 316 -27.52 -4.81 -3.79
N ILE A 317 -27.23 -6.11 -3.90
CA ILE A 317 -27.94 -7.00 -4.83
C ILE A 317 -28.70 -8.03 -4.00
N CYS A 318 -30.03 -7.92 -4.01
CA CYS A 318 -30.94 -8.80 -3.29
C CYS A 318 -31.87 -9.49 -4.28
N ASN A 319 -31.77 -10.82 -4.40
CA ASN A 319 -32.57 -11.62 -5.36
C ASN A 319 -32.47 -11.12 -6.82
N GLY A 320 -31.28 -10.65 -7.22
CA GLY A 320 -31.06 -10.08 -8.56
C GLY A 320 -31.61 -8.68 -8.76
N ILE A 321 -32.20 -8.07 -7.73
CA ILE A 321 -32.63 -6.67 -7.74
C ILE A 321 -31.49 -5.84 -7.14
N GLU A 322 -30.96 -4.92 -7.94
CA GLU A 322 -29.98 -3.93 -7.51
C GLU A 322 -30.69 -2.79 -6.78
N LYS A 323 -30.22 -2.47 -5.58
CA LYS A 323 -30.64 -1.32 -4.81
C LYS A 323 -29.42 -0.42 -4.59
N VAL A 324 -29.49 0.80 -5.10
CA VAL A 324 -28.47 1.83 -4.93
C VAL A 324 -28.93 2.80 -3.84
N SER A 325 -28.07 3.04 -2.86
CA SER A 325 -28.28 4.01 -1.78
C SER A 325 -27.11 4.98 -1.72
N TRP A 326 -27.42 6.27 -1.59
CA TRP A 326 -26.42 7.35 -1.57
C TRP A 326 -26.27 7.91 -0.17
N TYR A 327 -25.02 8.06 0.28
CA TYR A 327 -24.68 8.65 1.58
C TYR A 327 -23.63 9.73 1.40
N ALA A 328 -23.65 10.74 2.26
CA ALA A 328 -22.61 11.76 2.29
C ALA A 328 -22.16 12.06 3.72
N THR A 329 -20.86 12.26 3.92
CA THR A 329 -20.27 12.61 5.21
C THR A 329 -19.19 13.68 5.01
N GLN A 330 -18.62 14.20 6.10
CA GLN A 330 -17.28 14.80 6.03
C GLN A 330 -16.25 13.79 5.49
N ASN A 331 -15.25 14.23 4.72
CA ASN A 331 -14.15 13.36 4.26
C ASN A 331 -13.04 13.20 5.33
N MET A 332 -12.96 14.16 6.26
CA MET A 332 -11.99 14.15 7.35
C MET A 332 -12.35 13.11 8.40
N CYS A 333 -11.40 12.25 8.76
CA CYS A 333 -11.62 11.27 9.79
C CYS A 333 -11.56 11.91 11.20
N PRO A 334 -12.55 11.71 12.07
CA PRO A 334 -12.58 12.34 13.40
C PRO A 334 -11.54 11.76 14.37
N PHE A 335 -10.83 10.70 14.01
CA PHE A 335 -9.81 10.10 14.86
C PHE A 335 -8.46 10.81 14.76
N ASP A 336 -7.94 10.97 13.55
CA ASP A 336 -6.60 11.51 13.27
C ASP A 336 -6.61 12.75 12.37
N GLN A 337 -7.80 13.22 11.95
CA GLN A 337 -8.01 14.39 11.09
C GLN A 337 -7.47 14.21 9.66
N SER A 338 -7.23 12.97 9.23
CA SER A 338 -6.82 12.65 7.85
C SER A 338 -8.02 12.68 6.88
N PHE A 339 -7.87 13.24 5.68
CA PHE A 339 -8.92 13.36 4.66
C PHE A 339 -9.09 12.10 3.79
N VAL A 340 -9.39 10.96 4.43
CA VAL A 340 -9.28 9.63 3.80
C VAL A 340 -10.59 8.86 3.66
N LEU A 341 -11.71 9.37 4.19
CA LEU A 341 -12.93 8.58 4.33
C LEU A 341 -13.57 8.20 2.98
N ALA A 342 -13.47 9.05 1.96
CA ALA A 342 -13.91 8.74 0.61
C ALA A 342 -13.23 7.51 -0.01
N GLN A 343 -12.05 7.12 0.50
CA GLN A 343 -11.32 5.92 0.07
C GLN A 343 -11.57 4.72 1.00
N GLY A 344 -12.48 4.87 1.96
CA GLY A 344 -12.83 3.84 2.92
C GLY A 344 -13.52 2.64 2.29
N ILE A 345 -13.40 1.50 2.95
CA ILE A 345 -14.05 0.26 2.51
C ILE A 345 -15.50 0.29 2.99
N LEU A 346 -16.43 0.25 2.04
CA LEU A 346 -17.85 0.14 2.34
C LEU A 346 -18.23 -1.28 2.72
N GLY A 347 -19.32 -1.41 3.47
CA GLY A 347 -19.92 -2.70 3.78
C GLY A 347 -21.09 -2.55 4.72
N ASP A 348 -21.52 -3.68 5.26
CA ASP A 348 -22.57 -3.76 6.25
C ASP A 348 -22.00 -4.27 7.58
N LEU A 349 -22.58 -3.81 8.69
CA LEU A 349 -22.40 -4.41 10.00
C LEU A 349 -23.74 -4.44 10.72
N ASP A 350 -24.32 -5.64 10.83
CA ASP A 350 -25.61 -5.88 11.48
C ASP A 350 -26.76 -5.04 10.87
N GLY A 351 -26.79 -4.91 9.54
CA GLY A 351 -27.80 -4.15 8.80
C GLY A 351 -27.52 -2.63 8.74
N ARG A 352 -26.35 -2.20 9.22
CA ARG A 352 -25.92 -0.81 9.21
C ARG A 352 -24.89 -0.57 8.10
N PRO A 353 -25.17 0.31 7.12
CA PRO A 353 -24.20 0.66 6.09
C PRO A 353 -23.03 1.40 6.74
N LYS A 354 -21.81 0.96 6.46
CA LYS A 354 -20.61 1.50 7.10
C LYS A 354 -19.50 1.83 6.13
N VAL A 355 -18.64 2.73 6.57
CA VAL A 355 -17.32 2.97 5.98
C VAL A 355 -16.23 2.65 7.00
N ALA A 356 -15.26 1.82 6.60
CA ALA A 356 -14.05 1.57 7.37
C ALA A 356 -12.95 2.55 6.96
N CYS A 357 -12.48 3.37 7.90
CA CYS A 357 -11.41 4.33 7.63
C CYS A 357 -10.13 3.59 7.16
N PRO A 358 -9.50 4.00 6.05
CA PRO A 358 -8.28 3.38 5.52
C PRO A 358 -7.11 3.37 6.50
N MET A 359 -6.99 4.40 7.35
CA MET A 359 -5.81 4.62 8.19
C MET A 359 -5.84 3.78 9.46
N HIS A 360 -6.94 3.84 10.23
CA HIS A 360 -7.00 3.22 11.56
C HIS A 360 -8.14 2.19 11.70
N LYS A 361 -8.79 1.83 10.60
CA LYS A 361 -9.75 0.70 10.50
C LYS A 361 -11.00 0.82 11.39
N ARG A 362 -11.28 2.00 11.93
CA ARG A 362 -12.53 2.28 12.64
C ARG A 362 -13.67 2.29 11.63
N ASN A 363 -14.78 1.72 12.05
CA ASN A 363 -16.01 1.62 11.28
C ASN A 363 -16.95 2.73 11.73
N TYR A 364 -17.50 3.47 10.78
CA TYR A 364 -18.50 4.50 11.01
C TYR A 364 -19.75 4.17 10.22
N ASP A 365 -20.91 4.32 10.85
CA ASP A 365 -22.21 4.23 10.19
C ASP A 365 -22.39 5.42 9.23
N LEU A 366 -22.83 5.14 7.99
CA LEU A 366 -23.02 6.16 6.95
C LEU A 366 -24.34 6.91 7.05
N ALA A 367 -25.35 6.34 7.72
CA ALA A 367 -26.64 6.96 7.94
C ALA A 367 -26.58 7.98 9.09
N ASP A 368 -25.99 7.62 10.22
CA ASP A 368 -25.99 8.46 11.44
C ASP A 368 -24.61 8.94 11.90
N GLY A 369 -23.53 8.42 11.32
CA GLY A 369 -22.15 8.83 11.60
C GLY A 369 -21.51 8.18 12.82
N SER A 370 -22.25 7.39 13.61
CA SER A 370 -21.75 6.80 14.86
C SER A 370 -20.59 5.82 14.61
N CYS A 371 -19.59 5.81 15.50
CA CYS A 371 -18.52 4.84 15.42
C CYS A 371 -18.99 3.48 15.93
N LEU A 372 -18.91 2.47 15.07
CA LEU A 372 -19.29 1.09 15.35
C LEU A 372 -18.16 0.28 15.99
N SER A 373 -17.02 0.92 16.29
CA SER A 373 -15.81 0.27 16.84
C SER A 373 -15.62 0.49 18.34
N GLY A 374 -16.64 1.05 19.02
CA GLY A 374 -16.66 1.21 20.48
C GLY A 374 -16.11 2.53 21.01
N ASP A 375 -15.98 3.54 20.16
CA ASP A 375 -15.50 4.88 20.54
C ASP A 375 -16.61 5.92 20.42
N ASP A 376 -16.55 6.98 21.22
CA ASP A 376 -17.52 8.09 21.19
C ASP A 376 -17.26 9.10 20.04
N LEU A 377 -16.65 8.64 18.95
CA LEU A 377 -16.42 9.46 17.76
C LEU A 377 -17.62 9.39 16.81
N ARG A 378 -17.90 10.49 16.12
CA ARG A 378 -18.99 10.59 15.16
C ARG A 378 -18.53 11.32 13.89
N LEU A 379 -19.10 10.92 12.76
CA LEU A 379 -19.05 11.67 11.51
C LEU A 379 -20.22 12.63 11.44
N GLU A 380 -20.00 13.81 10.87
CA GLU A 380 -21.12 14.56 10.31
C GLU A 380 -21.61 13.90 9.05
N THR A 381 -22.93 13.62 9.00
CA THR A 381 -23.61 13.00 7.87
C THR A 381 -24.58 13.97 7.22
N PHE A 382 -24.75 13.83 5.91
CA PHE A 382 -25.60 14.64 5.07
C PHE A 382 -26.46 13.73 4.22
N ARG A 383 -27.71 14.13 3.97
CA ARG A 383 -28.60 13.36 3.10
C ARG A 383 -28.12 13.49 1.67
N ALA A 384 -27.95 12.37 0.98
CA ALA A 384 -27.62 12.34 -0.44
C ALA A 384 -28.73 11.64 -1.24
N LYS A 385 -28.90 12.02 -2.49
CA LYS A 385 -29.82 11.37 -3.43
C LYS A 385 -29.27 11.46 -4.86
N GLU A 386 -29.81 10.61 -5.72
CA GLU A 386 -29.66 10.71 -7.16
C GLU A 386 -30.98 11.17 -7.77
N GLU A 387 -30.92 12.10 -8.71
CA GLU A 387 -32.05 12.56 -9.51
C GLU A 387 -31.55 12.83 -10.94
N ASP A 388 -32.16 12.17 -11.93
CA ASP A 388 -31.77 12.21 -13.35
C ASP A 388 -30.28 11.94 -13.61
N GLY A 389 -29.69 11.01 -12.85
CA GLY A 389 -28.27 10.63 -12.95
C GLY A 389 -27.30 11.66 -12.35
N VAL A 390 -27.80 12.70 -11.69
CA VAL A 390 -27.00 13.71 -10.97
C VAL A 390 -27.09 13.45 -9.48
N ILE A 391 -25.95 13.53 -8.79
CA ILE A 391 -25.86 13.35 -7.35
C ILE A 391 -26.07 14.69 -6.64
N TYR A 392 -26.99 14.70 -5.69
CA TYR A 392 -27.29 15.85 -4.84
C TYR A 392 -27.02 15.51 -3.38
N VAL A 393 -26.50 16.48 -2.63
CA VAL A 393 -26.38 16.41 -1.16
C VAL A 393 -27.11 17.60 -0.56
N LEU A 394 -27.91 17.34 0.48
CA LEU A 394 -28.64 18.38 1.21
C LEU A 394 -27.68 19.05 2.21
N LEU A 395 -27.35 20.31 1.96
CA LEU A 395 -26.33 21.06 2.69
C LEU A 395 -26.86 22.46 3.08
N PRO A 396 -26.44 23.01 4.22
CA PRO A 396 -26.59 24.45 4.49
C PRO A 396 -25.58 25.24 3.63
N PRO A 397 -25.60 26.58 3.65
CA PRO A 397 -24.60 27.39 2.95
C PRO A 397 -23.16 27.00 3.27
N ALA A 398 -22.26 27.15 2.30
CA ALA A 398 -20.88 26.69 2.39
C ALA A 398 -20.15 27.23 3.62
N GLU A 399 -20.40 28.48 4.00
CA GLU A 399 -19.80 29.13 5.17
C GLU A 399 -20.18 28.42 6.48
N VAL A 400 -21.40 27.86 6.55
CA VAL A 400 -21.86 27.09 7.69
C VAL A 400 -21.16 25.73 7.76
N VAL A 401 -21.02 25.04 6.61
CA VAL A 401 -20.27 23.77 6.55
C VAL A 401 -18.81 23.99 6.90
N ASP A 402 -18.19 25.04 6.36
CA ASP A 402 -16.80 25.41 6.62
C ASP A 402 -16.55 25.75 8.09
N ALA A 403 -17.47 26.47 8.74
CA ALA A 403 -17.39 26.75 10.16
C ALA A 403 -17.54 25.47 11.02
N ARG A 404 -18.46 24.56 10.64
CA ARG A 404 -18.73 23.32 11.37
C ARG A 404 -17.60 22.31 11.27
N LEU A 405 -17.11 22.05 10.06
CA LEU A 405 -16.05 21.06 9.82
C LEU A 405 -14.66 21.63 10.09
N ALA A 406 -14.51 22.96 10.02
CA ALA A 406 -13.26 23.68 10.24
C ALA A 406 -12.08 23.10 9.44
N THR A 407 -12.36 22.56 8.25
CA THR A 407 -11.41 21.83 7.39
C THR A 407 -10.14 22.64 7.11
N ALA A 408 -10.27 23.96 6.93
CA ALA A 408 -9.14 24.87 6.71
C ALA A 408 -8.07 24.85 7.84
N LYS A 409 -8.41 24.44 9.07
CA LYS A 409 -7.42 24.30 10.16
C LYS A 409 -6.49 23.10 9.97
N PHE A 410 -6.94 22.10 9.21
CA PHE A 410 -6.26 20.80 9.08
C PHE A 410 -5.60 20.60 7.71
N ILE A 411 -5.91 21.46 6.73
CA ILE A 411 -5.24 21.54 5.43
C ILE A 411 -3.85 22.17 5.61
N GLY A 412 -2.83 21.59 4.98
CA GLY A 412 -1.45 22.10 4.98
C GLY A 412 -1.32 23.44 4.26
N SER A 413 -0.34 24.26 4.67
CA SER A 413 -0.15 25.61 4.12
C SER A 413 1.03 25.69 3.14
N ASP A 414 1.12 26.74 2.33
CA ASP A 414 2.29 26.98 1.45
C ASP A 414 3.58 27.31 2.23
N GLY A 415 3.44 27.71 3.51
CA GLY A 415 4.55 27.88 4.46
C GLY A 415 5.24 26.58 4.88
N ASP A 416 4.66 25.42 4.56
CA ASP A 416 5.24 24.09 4.81
C ASP A 416 6.31 23.70 3.77
N SER A 417 6.92 24.71 3.15
CA SER A 417 8.10 24.61 2.29
C SER A 417 9.36 24.46 3.15
N PRO A 418 10.45 23.83 2.68
CA PRO A 418 11.69 23.73 3.44
C PRO A 418 12.23 25.14 3.73
N THR A 419 11.93 25.63 4.93
CA THR A 419 12.54 26.84 5.48
C THR A 419 14.02 26.55 5.69
N SER A 420 14.87 27.41 5.12
CA SER A 420 16.31 27.39 5.36
C SER A 420 16.57 27.44 6.86
N ALA A 421 17.21 26.40 7.38
CA ALA A 421 17.89 26.32 8.66
C ALA A 421 17.41 27.32 9.74
N SER A 422 16.31 26.99 10.41
CA SER A 422 16.03 27.54 11.75
C SER A 422 16.76 26.67 12.77
N THR A 423 17.68 27.30 13.51
CA THR A 423 18.44 26.73 14.62
C THR A 423 17.57 25.89 15.56
N ALA A 424 18.02 24.67 15.84
CA ALA A 424 17.37 23.74 16.76
C ALA A 424 17.27 24.34 18.18
N PRO A 425 16.16 24.14 18.91
CA PRO A 425 16.16 24.35 20.34
C PRO A 425 16.93 23.21 21.02
N GLU A 426 17.98 23.55 21.77
CA GLU A 426 18.63 22.65 22.71
C GLU A 426 17.64 22.26 23.81
N THR A 427 17.09 21.06 23.72
CA THR A 427 16.61 20.33 24.90
C THR A 427 17.22 18.94 24.88
N ALA A 428 18.49 18.88 25.30
CA ALA A 428 19.15 17.63 25.65
C ALA A 428 18.46 17.05 26.89
N ALA A 429 17.50 16.14 26.67
CA ALA A 429 17.13 15.17 27.70
C ALA A 429 18.34 14.24 27.90
N ALA A 430 18.86 14.20 29.13
CA ALA A 430 19.97 13.34 29.49
C ALA A 430 19.67 11.88 29.10
N PRO A 431 20.58 11.16 28.43
CA PRO A 431 20.39 9.76 28.16
C PRO A 431 20.28 9.00 29.48
N ALA A 432 19.27 8.16 29.61
CA ALA A 432 19.16 7.24 30.73
C ALA A 432 20.45 6.42 30.82
N SER A 433 21.13 6.50 31.96
CA SER A 433 22.30 5.69 32.26
C SER A 433 21.86 4.22 32.29
N LEU A 434 22.23 3.47 31.25
CA LEU A 434 22.22 2.01 31.32
C LEU A 434 23.44 1.61 32.15
N GLU A 435 23.20 1.29 33.42
CA GLU A 435 24.16 0.53 34.23
C GLU A 435 24.26 -0.88 33.63
N TRP A 436 25.47 -1.25 33.22
CA TRP A 436 25.84 -2.60 32.80
C TRP A 436 26.30 -3.41 34.01
#